data_AF-A0A523RXN0-F1
#
_entry.id   AF-A0A523RXN0-F1
#
_cell.length_a   1.000
_cell.length_b   1.000
_cell.length_c   1.000
_cell.angle_alpha   90.00
_cell.angle_beta   90.00
_cell.angle_gamma   90.00
#
_symmetry.space_group_name_H-M   'P 1'
#
loop_
_entity.id
_entity.type
_entity.pdbx_description
1 polymer ?
#
loop_
_entity_poly.entity_id
_entity_poly.type
_entity_poly.pdbx_seq_one_letter_code
_entity_poly.pdbx_strand_id
1 'polypeptide(L)'
;MSEENRELVEENEPNSKHEGSLGTVLNLSLVTLLVLLGLSMVSPILPTYAESFQVSYTLVGFVVSSFAVTRMILDMPAGLLSRKFDKKKIMISGLVILSVSSVVAGFAPDYITLVIARMIEGAGSALYVTTATVFLVQISGEEKKGQWMSMYMGMLLLGVIFGPTFGGIR
;
A
#
# COMPACT_ATOMS: atom_id res chain seq x y z
N MET A 1 40.75 -9.20 -18.75
CA MET A 1 39.41 -8.80 -18.26
C MET A 1 38.93 -7.73 -19.24
N SER A 2 38.07 -8.13 -20.18
CA SER A 2 37.77 -7.39 -21.42
C SER A 2 37.00 -6.09 -21.16
N GLU A 3 37.22 -5.07 -22.00
CA GLU A 3 36.54 -3.77 -21.95
C GLU A 3 35.01 -3.89 -22.10
N GLU A 4 34.53 -4.93 -22.78
CA GLU A 4 33.12 -5.29 -22.90
C GLU A 4 32.45 -5.56 -21.53
N ASN A 5 33.21 -5.99 -20.53
CA ASN A 5 32.70 -6.23 -19.18
C ASN A 5 32.66 -4.95 -18.32
N ARG A 6 33.23 -3.82 -18.80
CA ARG A 6 33.11 -2.50 -18.17
C ARG A 6 31.87 -1.76 -18.67
N GLU A 7 31.54 -1.88 -19.95
CA GLU A 7 30.35 -1.25 -20.55
C GLU A 7 29.04 -1.84 -20.00
N LEU A 8 28.99 -3.16 -19.75
CA LEU A 8 27.83 -3.83 -19.14
C LEU A 8 27.59 -3.48 -17.66
N VAL A 9 28.61 -2.93 -16.97
CA VAL A 9 28.51 -2.47 -15.58
C VAL A 9 28.06 -1.01 -15.53
N GLU A 10 28.45 -0.17 -16.50
CA GLU A 10 28.01 1.23 -16.59
C GLU A 10 26.54 1.38 -17.00
N GLU A 11 25.99 0.49 -17.84
CA GLU A 11 24.57 0.58 -18.26
C GLU A 11 23.58 0.16 -17.16
N ASN A 12 24.05 -0.60 -16.15
CA ASN A 12 23.25 -1.05 -15.00
C ASN A 12 23.40 -0.17 -13.76
N GLU A 13 24.01 1.01 -13.86
CA GLU A 13 23.92 1.99 -12.78
C GLU A 13 22.47 2.50 -12.70
N PRO A 14 21.72 2.21 -11.62
CA PRO A 14 20.42 2.84 -11.42
C PRO A 14 20.65 4.35 -11.37
N ASN A 15 19.97 5.07 -12.26
CA ASN A 15 20.02 6.52 -12.43
C ASN A 15 19.85 7.24 -11.07
N SER A 16 20.97 7.49 -10.41
CA SER A 16 21.09 7.80 -8.98
C SER A 16 20.88 9.28 -8.65
N LYS A 17 20.52 10.10 -9.64
CA LYS A 17 20.38 11.56 -9.45
C LYS A 17 19.02 12.00 -8.89
N HIS A 18 18.03 11.11 -8.73
CA HIS A 18 16.70 11.49 -8.24
C HIS A 18 16.14 10.65 -7.08
N GLU A 19 16.81 9.58 -6.66
CA GLU A 19 16.20 8.65 -5.70
C GLU A 19 16.19 9.21 -4.27
N GLY A 20 17.17 10.02 -3.85
CA GLY A 20 17.22 10.68 -2.52
C GLY A 20 16.70 12.13 -2.48
N SER A 21 15.97 12.60 -3.49
CA SER A 21 15.47 13.98 -3.55
C SER A 21 14.26 14.20 -2.63
N LEU A 22 14.17 15.39 -2.03
CA LEU A 22 13.02 15.83 -1.23
C LEU A 22 11.70 15.64 -1.98
N GLY A 23 11.69 15.85 -3.30
CA GLY A 23 10.52 15.64 -4.14
C GLY A 23 10.04 14.18 -4.22
N THR A 24 10.97 13.21 -4.21
CA THR A 24 10.63 11.78 -4.26
C THR A 24 9.97 11.34 -2.96
N VAL A 25 10.52 11.75 -1.81
CA VAL A 25 9.93 11.44 -0.50
C VAL A 25 8.58 12.12 -0.32
N LEU A 26 8.45 13.36 -0.78
CA LEU A 26 7.18 14.09 -0.71
C LEU A 26 6.09 13.43 -1.55
N ASN A 27 6.41 13.05 -2.80
CA ASN A 27 5.49 12.33 -3.67
C ASN A 27 5.08 10.98 -3.08
N LEU A 28 6.05 10.22 -2.55
CA LEU A 28 5.79 8.95 -1.90
C LEU A 28 4.84 9.10 -0.71
N SER A 29 5.12 10.07 0.16
CA SER A 29 4.30 10.35 1.34
C SER A 29 2.89 10.81 0.97
N LEU A 30 2.76 11.62 -0.08
CA LEU A 30 1.46 12.09 -0.58
C LEU A 30 0.60 10.95 -1.14
N VAL A 31 1.20 10.05 -1.94
CA VAL A 31 0.46 8.89 -2.47
C VAL A 31 0.08 7.94 -1.32
N THR A 32 0.98 7.69 -0.36
CA THR A 32 0.65 6.89 0.82
C THR A 32 -0.48 7.51 1.62
N LEU A 33 -0.46 8.83 1.82
CA LEU A 33 -1.56 9.53 2.50
C LEU A 33 -2.90 9.29 1.79
N LEU A 34 -2.95 9.43 0.46
CA LEU A 34 -4.18 9.18 -0.31
C LEU A 34 -4.66 7.73 -0.20
N VAL A 35 -3.74 6.76 -0.25
CA VAL A 35 -4.06 5.33 -0.09
C VAL A 35 -4.65 5.06 1.30
N LEU A 36 -4.02 5.60 2.35
CA LEU A 36 -4.48 5.38 3.73
C LEU A 36 -5.78 6.11 4.02
N LEU A 37 -5.99 7.31 3.46
CA LEU A 37 -7.29 7.99 3.50
C LEU A 37 -8.38 7.08 2.94
N GLY A 38 -8.19 6.53 1.74
CA GLY A 38 -9.17 5.66 1.10
C GLY A 38 -9.47 4.40 1.92
N LEU A 39 -8.44 3.69 2.38
CA LEU A 39 -8.59 2.51 3.23
C LEU A 39 -9.32 2.83 4.54
N SER A 40 -8.98 3.94 5.18
CA SER A 40 -9.57 4.34 6.46
C SER A 40 -10.99 4.90 6.31
N MET A 41 -11.36 5.45 5.16
CA MET A 41 -12.76 5.83 4.84
C MET A 41 -13.67 4.60 4.73
N VAL A 42 -13.16 3.50 4.17
CA VAL A 42 -13.94 2.26 3.97
C VAL A 42 -14.10 1.47 5.27
N SER A 43 -13.11 1.54 6.16
CA SER A 43 -13.06 0.77 7.41
C SER A 43 -14.33 0.86 8.28
N PRO A 44 -14.96 2.03 8.54
CA PRO A 44 -16.18 2.11 9.35
C PRO A 44 -17.46 1.75 8.60
N ILE A 45 -17.50 1.91 7.27
CA ILE A 45 -18.68 1.63 6.44
C ILE A 45 -18.83 0.12 6.21
N LEU A 46 -17.70 -0.58 6.13
CA LEU A 46 -17.64 -1.98 5.74
C LEU A 46 -18.45 -2.93 6.65
N PRO A 47 -18.41 -2.83 8.00
CA PRO A 47 -19.23 -3.69 8.86
C PRO A 47 -20.73 -3.52 8.59
N THR A 48 -21.20 -2.28 8.48
CA THR A 48 -22.61 -1.97 8.16
C THR A 48 -22.99 -2.46 6.77
N TYR A 49 -22.09 -2.36 5.79
CA TYR A 49 -22.32 -2.90 4.45
C TYR A 49 -22.40 -4.43 4.47
N ALA A 50 -21.52 -5.10 5.22
CA ALA A 50 -21.58 -6.55 5.41
C ALA A 50 -22.88 -6.99 6.09
N GLU A 51 -23.33 -6.28 7.14
CA GLU A 51 -24.62 -6.54 7.80
C GLU A 51 -25.82 -6.44 6.86
N SER A 52 -25.77 -5.58 5.83
CA SER A 52 -26.84 -5.45 4.83
C SER A 52 -27.10 -6.73 4.03
N PHE A 53 -26.12 -7.65 3.98
CA PHE A 53 -26.28 -8.99 3.40
C PHE A 53 -26.97 -9.99 4.33
N GLN A 54 -27.49 -9.55 5.49
CA GLN A 54 -28.18 -10.38 6.48
C GLN A 54 -27.31 -11.53 7.02
N VAL A 55 -26.00 -11.32 7.08
CA VAL A 55 -25.03 -12.29 7.61
C VAL A 55 -24.85 -12.15 9.12
N SER A 56 -24.41 -13.23 9.78
CA SER A 56 -24.11 -13.23 11.21
C SER A 56 -22.93 -12.29 11.55
N TYR A 57 -22.91 -11.73 12.76
CA TYR A 57 -21.81 -10.91 13.28
C TYR A 57 -20.43 -11.57 13.15
N THR A 58 -20.36 -12.91 13.26
CA THR A 58 -19.13 -13.67 13.03
C THR A 58 -18.58 -13.48 11.61
N LEU A 59 -19.46 -13.44 10.61
CA LEU A 59 -19.09 -13.26 9.20
C LEU A 59 -18.70 -11.80 8.90
N VAL A 60 -19.28 -10.83 9.60
CA VAL A 60 -18.86 -9.42 9.52
C VAL A 60 -17.42 -9.27 10.02
N GLY A 61 -17.11 -9.85 11.19
CA GLY A 61 -15.75 -9.90 11.71
C GLY A 61 -14.77 -10.59 10.74
N PHE A 62 -15.21 -11.68 10.11
CA PHE A 62 -14.40 -12.41 9.13
C PHE A 62 -13.99 -11.56 7.92
N VAL A 63 -14.89 -10.73 7.37
CA VAL A 63 -14.57 -9.81 6.27
C VAL A 63 -13.45 -8.86 6.66
N VAL A 64 -13.56 -8.22 7.83
CA VAL A 64 -12.56 -7.27 8.33
C VAL A 64 -11.21 -7.97 8.60
N SER A 65 -11.25 -9.15 9.23
CA SER A 65 -10.06 -9.95 9.50
C SER A 65 -9.40 -10.49 8.23
N SER A 66 -10.16 -10.85 7.20
CA SER A 66 -9.61 -11.40 5.95
C SER A 66 -8.63 -10.45 5.26
N PHE A 67 -8.94 -9.15 5.26
CA PHE A 67 -8.05 -8.09 4.80
C PHE A 67 -6.76 -8.06 5.62
N ALA A 68 -6.88 -8.02 6.94
CA ALA A 68 -5.73 -7.92 7.85
C ALA A 68 -4.82 -9.16 7.76
N VAL A 69 -5.40 -10.36 7.72
CA VAL A 69 -4.68 -11.63 7.57
C VAL A 69 -3.94 -11.68 6.25
N THR A 70 -4.62 -11.34 5.15
CA THR A 70 -4.00 -11.35 3.82
C THR A 70 -2.85 -10.34 3.74
N ARG A 71 -3.06 -9.13 4.27
CA ARG A 71 -2.02 -8.11 4.34
C ARG A 71 -0.82 -8.57 5.17
N MET A 72 -1.05 -9.12 6.36
CA MET A 72 0.02 -9.63 7.23
C MET A 72 0.84 -10.73 6.57
N ILE A 73 0.19 -11.68 5.91
CA ILE A 73 0.87 -12.77 5.20
C ILE A 73 1.67 -12.24 4.01
N LEU A 74 1.15 -11.23 3.31
CA LEU A 74 1.77 -10.70 2.10
C LEU A 74 2.79 -9.57 2.34
N ASP A 75 2.81 -8.95 3.53
CA ASP A 75 3.81 -7.93 3.86
C ASP A 75 5.24 -8.50 3.81
N MET A 76 5.45 -9.72 4.32
CA MET A 76 6.76 -10.37 4.27
C MET A 76 7.25 -10.64 2.83
N PRO A 77 6.49 -11.33 1.94
CA PRO A 77 6.91 -11.53 0.56
C PRO A 77 6.95 -10.22 -0.24
N ALA A 78 6.08 -9.24 0.01
CA ALA A 78 6.16 -7.91 -0.62
C ALA A 78 7.49 -7.23 -0.28
N GLY A 79 7.93 -7.31 0.98
CA GLY A 79 9.23 -6.81 1.41
C GLY A 79 10.40 -7.48 0.69
N LEU A 80 10.34 -8.80 0.44
CA LEU A 80 11.36 -9.51 -0.33
C LEU A 80 11.31 -9.15 -1.83
N LEU A 81 10.10 -9.04 -2.39
CA LEU A 81 9.87 -8.73 -3.79
C LEU A 81 10.41 -7.33 -4.13
N SER A 82 10.22 -6.36 -3.23
CA SER A 82 10.73 -4.99 -3.36
C SER A 82 12.25 -4.88 -3.44
N ARG A 83 12.99 -5.91 -2.99
CA ARG A 83 14.45 -5.95 -3.09
C ARG A 83 14.94 -6.49 -4.43
N LYS A 84 14.14 -7.33 -5.10
CA LYS A 84 14.52 -8.04 -6.32
C LYS A 84 14.00 -7.39 -7.61
N PHE A 85 12.89 -6.63 -7.52
CA PHE A 85 12.21 -6.05 -8.68
C PHE A 85 12.16 -4.53 -8.60
N ASP A 86 11.81 -3.90 -9.72
CA ASP A 86 11.57 -2.46 -9.81
C ASP A 86 10.46 -2.01 -8.84
N LYS A 87 10.87 -1.33 -7.78
CA LYS A 87 9.97 -0.87 -6.69
C LYS A 87 8.82 -0.02 -7.24
N LYS A 88 9.09 0.85 -8.21
CA LYS A 88 8.07 1.68 -8.87
C LYS A 88 7.00 0.85 -9.56
N LYS A 89 7.39 -0.22 -10.28
CA LYS A 89 6.42 -1.11 -10.96
C LYS A 89 5.58 -1.88 -9.94
N ILE A 90 6.19 -2.37 -8.86
CA ILE A 90 5.49 -3.08 -7.78
C ILE A 90 4.49 -2.16 -7.07
N MET A 91 4.88 -0.91 -6.78
CA MET A 91 3.99 0.06 -6.17
C MET A 91 2.80 0.39 -7.08
N ILE A 92 3.05 0.61 -8.38
CA ILE A 92 1.97 0.87 -9.34
C ILE A 92 1.03 -0.34 -9.45
N SER A 93 1.57 -1.57 -9.52
CA SER A 93 0.73 -2.76 -9.57
C SER A 93 -0.09 -2.94 -8.29
N GLY A 94 0.51 -2.71 -7.12
CA GLY A 94 -0.19 -2.73 -5.83
C GLY A 94 -1.32 -1.70 -5.76
N LEU A 95 -1.06 -0.48 -6.27
CA LEU A 95 -2.05 0.59 -6.33
C LEU A 95 -3.21 0.24 -7.28
N VAL A 96 -2.92 -0.30 -8.46
CA VAL A 96 -3.95 -0.75 -9.42
C VAL A 96 -4.80 -1.87 -8.82
N ILE A 97 -4.17 -2.88 -8.20
CA ILE A 97 -4.88 -3.97 -7.52
C ILE A 97 -5.81 -3.40 -6.45
N LEU A 98 -5.29 -2.51 -5.59
CA LEU A 98 -6.04 -1.87 -4.51
C LEU A 98 -7.22 -1.05 -5.03
N SER A 99 -7.02 -0.25 -6.09
CA SER A 99 -8.09 0.56 -6.68
C SER A 99 -9.18 -0.31 -7.32
N VAL A 100 -8.79 -1.32 -8.11
CA VAL A 100 -9.75 -2.22 -8.76
C VAL A 100 -10.53 -3.02 -7.72
N SER A 101 -9.86 -3.58 -6.72
CA SER A 101 -10.52 -4.34 -5.65
C SER A 101 -11.48 -3.46 -4.84
N SER A 102 -11.12 -2.21 -4.59
CA SER A 102 -11.97 -1.27 -3.86
C SER A 102 -13.26 -0.96 -4.62
N VAL A 103 -13.18 -0.76 -5.94
CA VAL A 103 -14.36 -0.60 -6.80
C VAL A 103 -15.21 -1.87 -6.80
N VAL A 104 -14.60 -3.05 -6.99
CA VAL A 104 -15.32 -4.33 -6.95
C VAL A 104 -16.03 -4.54 -5.62
N ALA A 105 -15.38 -4.19 -4.50
CA ALA A 105 -15.99 -4.29 -3.18
C ALA A 105 -17.17 -3.32 -2.99
N GLY A 106 -17.12 -2.12 -3.59
CA GLY A 106 -18.21 -1.15 -3.54
C GLY A 106 -19.45 -1.56 -4.36
N PHE A 107 -19.26 -2.42 -5.37
CA PHE A 107 -20.33 -2.98 -6.20
C PHE A 107 -20.53 -4.48 -5.98
N ALA A 108 -20.11 -5.00 -4.81
CA ALA A 108 -20.19 -6.43 -4.55
C ALA A 108 -21.66 -6.90 -4.52
N PRO A 109 -22.05 -7.86 -5.38
CA PRO A 109 -23.43 -8.34 -5.44
C PRO A 109 -23.75 -9.34 -4.32
N ASP A 110 -22.72 -9.93 -3.71
CA ASP A 110 -22.83 -10.96 -2.69
C ASP A 110 -21.65 -10.90 -1.69
N TYR A 111 -21.84 -11.55 -0.54
CA TYR A 111 -20.87 -11.60 0.54
C TYR A 111 -19.52 -12.23 0.13
N ILE A 112 -19.53 -13.25 -0.73
CA ILE A 112 -18.29 -13.94 -1.13
C ILE A 112 -17.46 -13.04 -2.04
N THR A 113 -18.10 -12.35 -2.98
CA THR A 113 -17.42 -11.33 -3.80
C THR A 113 -16.79 -10.23 -2.94
N LEU A 114 -17.49 -9.78 -1.88
CA LEU A 114 -16.96 -8.80 -0.94
C LEU A 114 -15.71 -9.33 -0.19
N VAL A 115 -15.75 -10.56 0.30
CA VAL A 115 -14.60 -11.21 0.99
C VAL A 115 -13.41 -11.33 0.04
N ILE A 116 -13.62 -11.83 -1.18
CA ILE A 116 -12.55 -11.98 -2.17
C ILE A 116 -11.94 -10.62 -2.52
N ALA A 117 -12.78 -9.61 -2.75
CA ALA A 117 -12.32 -8.25 -3.01
C ALA A 117 -11.49 -7.70 -1.83
N ARG A 118 -11.87 -7.97 -0.58
CA ARG A 118 -11.11 -7.57 0.61
C ARG A 118 -9.76 -8.28 0.74
N MET A 119 -9.69 -9.55 0.41
CA MET A 119 -8.42 -10.29 0.39
C MET A 119 -7.47 -9.71 -0.67
N ILE A 120 -7.98 -9.46 -1.88
CA ILE A 120 -7.21 -8.84 -2.96
C ILE A 120 -6.78 -7.42 -2.59
N GLU A 121 -7.64 -6.65 -1.92
CA GLU A 121 -7.32 -5.31 -1.43
C GLU A 121 -6.20 -5.34 -0.38
N GLY A 122 -6.21 -6.34 0.51
CA GLY A 122 -5.13 -6.59 1.47
C GLY A 122 -3.80 -6.90 0.78
N ALA A 123 -3.84 -7.67 -0.31
CA ALA A 123 -2.67 -7.97 -1.14
C ALA A 123 -2.11 -6.72 -1.84
N GLY A 124 -2.96 -5.91 -2.47
CA GLY A 124 -2.56 -4.65 -3.10
C GLY A 124 -1.99 -3.65 -2.09
N SER A 125 -2.62 -3.56 -0.92
CA SER A 125 -2.15 -2.73 0.20
C SER A 125 -0.76 -3.14 0.68
N ALA A 126 -0.52 -4.45 0.90
CA ALA A 126 0.77 -4.98 1.30
C ALA A 126 1.86 -4.64 0.27
N LEU A 127 1.59 -4.90 -1.02
CA LEU A 127 2.53 -4.62 -2.11
C LEU A 127 2.90 -3.14 -2.17
N TYR A 128 1.92 -2.24 -2.02
CA TYR A 128 2.18 -0.80 -2.07
C TYR A 128 2.88 -0.30 -0.80
N VAL A 129 2.27 -0.46 0.38
CA VAL A 129 2.73 0.17 1.64
C VAL A 129 4.09 -0.40 2.07
N THR A 130 4.28 -1.71 1.95
CA THR A 130 5.56 -2.33 2.32
C THR A 130 6.67 -1.94 1.34
N THR A 131 6.42 -1.96 0.03
CA THR A 131 7.41 -1.50 -0.97
C THR A 131 7.74 -0.02 -0.81
N ALA A 132 6.74 0.83 -0.56
CA ALA A 132 6.93 2.25 -0.29
C ALA A 132 7.83 2.48 0.93
N THR A 133 7.57 1.75 2.02
CA THR A 133 8.36 1.86 3.25
C THR A 133 9.81 1.37 3.05
N VAL A 134 10.00 0.25 2.35
CA VAL A 134 11.35 -0.26 2.02
C VAL A 134 12.09 0.72 1.11
N PHE A 135 11.42 1.24 0.08
CA PHE A 135 11.99 2.21 -0.84
C PHE A 135 12.41 3.48 -0.11
N LEU A 136 11.54 4.01 0.77
CA LEU A 136 11.84 5.17 1.60
C LEU A 136 13.10 4.94 2.44
N VAL A 137 13.20 3.80 3.11
CA VAL A 137 14.37 3.46 3.93
C VAL A 137 15.66 3.39 3.10
N GLN A 138 15.59 2.91 1.86
CA GLN A 138 16.75 2.79 0.97
C GLN A 138 17.23 4.14 0.44
N ILE A 139 16.31 5.06 0.14
CA ILE A 139 16.66 6.40 -0.36
C ILE A 139 16.99 7.38 0.76
N SER A 140 16.58 7.08 1.98
CA SER A 140 16.84 7.90 3.15
C SER A 140 18.24 7.61 3.69
N GLY A 141 19.23 8.40 3.26
CA GLY A 141 20.60 8.34 3.79
C GLY A 141 20.65 8.43 5.32
N GLU A 142 21.68 7.86 5.95
CA GLU A 142 21.75 7.63 7.40
C GLU A 142 21.51 8.89 8.25
N GLU A 143 21.98 10.05 7.78
CA GLU A 143 21.86 11.33 8.49
C GLU A 143 20.42 11.86 8.53
N LYS A 144 19.64 11.69 7.46
CA LYS A 144 18.27 12.24 7.34
C LYS A 144 17.17 11.20 7.49
N LYS A 145 17.53 9.94 7.72
CA LYS A 145 16.58 8.83 7.82
C LYS A 145 15.48 9.05 8.85
N GLY A 146 15.82 9.56 10.03
CA GLY A 146 14.84 9.90 11.06
C GLY A 146 13.82 10.93 10.60
N GLN A 147 14.27 11.98 9.90
CA GLN A 147 13.43 13.07 9.42
C GLN A 147 12.47 12.63 8.30
N TRP A 148 12.98 11.86 7.33
CA TRP A 148 12.14 11.37 6.23
C TRP A 148 11.14 10.32 6.68
N MET A 149 11.56 9.40 7.55
CA MET A 149 10.67 8.39 8.13
C MET A 149 9.59 9.04 9.00
N SER A 150 9.93 10.04 9.81
CA SER A 150 8.93 10.73 10.64
C SER A 150 7.94 11.53 9.80
N MET A 151 8.38 12.18 8.72
CA MET A 151 7.47 12.86 7.79
C MET A 151 6.53 11.89 7.09
N TYR A 152 7.05 10.77 6.58
CA TYR A 152 6.24 9.73 5.93
C TYR A 152 5.24 9.11 6.89
N MET A 153 5.69 8.73 8.10
CA MET A 153 4.80 8.18 9.13
C MET A 153 3.79 9.21 9.61
N GLY A 154 4.16 10.49 9.68
CA GLY A 154 3.24 11.59 9.95
C GLY A 154 2.12 11.67 8.91
N MET A 155 2.45 11.63 7.62
CA MET A 155 1.45 11.61 6.54
C MET A 155 0.58 10.35 6.56
N LEU A 156 1.17 9.19 6.87
CA LEU A 156 0.44 7.94 7.04
C LEU A 156 -0.59 8.07 8.17
N LEU A 157 -0.19 8.59 9.34
CA LEU A 157 -1.07 8.82 10.47
C LEU A 157 -2.17 9.83 10.15
N LEU A 158 -1.86 10.92 9.43
CA LEU A 158 -2.86 11.86 8.96
C LEU A 158 -3.92 11.16 8.10
N GLY A 159 -3.51 10.30 7.17
CA GLY A 159 -4.46 9.53 6.35
C GLY A 159 -5.38 8.64 7.20
N VAL A 160 -4.83 7.99 8.23
CA VAL A 160 -5.62 7.14 9.13
C VAL A 160 -6.58 7.94 10.01
N ILE A 161 -6.16 9.12 10.49
CA ILE A 161 -6.98 9.98 11.36
C ILE A 161 -8.10 10.65 10.57
N PHE A 162 -7.79 11.20 9.39
CA PHE A 162 -8.77 11.93 8.58
C PHE A 162 -9.68 11.01 7.78
N GLY A 163 -9.28 9.77 7.50
CA GLY A 163 -10.07 8.83 6.71
C GLY A 163 -11.49 8.60 7.25
N PRO A 164 -11.68 8.19 8.51
CA PRO A 164 -13.01 7.91 9.06
C PRO A 164 -13.90 9.15 9.09
N THR A 165 -13.33 10.35 9.26
CA THR A 165 -14.08 11.61 9.28
C THR A 165 -14.82 11.87 7.96
N PHE A 166 -14.23 11.48 6.82
CA PHE A 166 -14.88 11.60 5.51
C PHE A 166 -15.77 10.39 5.16
N GLY A 167 -15.46 9.21 5.71
CA GLY A 167 -16.25 7.99 5.47
C GLY A 167 -17.58 7.95 6.23
N GLY A 168 -17.63 8.55 7.42
CA GLY A 168 -18.78 8.47 8.34
C GLY A 168 -19.87 9.52 8.18
N ILE A 169 -19.81 10.38 7.15
CA ILE A 169 -20.85 11.41 6.93
C ILE A 169 -22.07 10.75 6.27
N ARG A 170 -22.87 10.02 7.07
CA ARG A 170 -24.27 9.65 6.78
C ARG A 170 -25.04 9.50 8.08
#